data_AF-A0A6A4MIZ7-F1
#
_entry.id   AF-A0A6A4MIZ7-F1
#
_cell.length_a   1.000
_cell.length_b   1.000
_cell.length_c   1.000
_cell.angle_alpha   90.00
_cell.angle_beta   90.00
_cell.angle_gamma   90.00
#
_symmetry.space_group_name_H-M   'P 1'
#
loop_
_entity.id
_entity.type
_entity.pdbx_description
1 polymer ?
#
loop_
_entity_poly.entity_id
_entity_poly.type
_entity_poly.pdbx_seq_one_letter_code
_entity_poly.pdbx_strand_id
1 'polypeptide(L)'
;MLQGYVFVDRDGKHFRHILNWLRDGVVPTLEDNEYSELLREAEYYQLLGLIEGINAALDNRKENEELDSELTRTDIIKCIQSEKVRFRGVNLSGLDLSKLDLSYVDFSYACLKNVFFSRANLQCAKFRDVDAEGSIFHNATLRECEFTGANLRGALLAGANLQSANLQGNYFTPI
;
A
#
# COMPACT_ATOMS: atom_id res chain seq x y z
N MET A 1 25.02 32.07 -48.32
CA MET A 1 24.10 31.04 -47.81
C MET A 1 23.62 31.52 -46.45
N LEU A 2 22.34 31.89 -46.34
CA LEU A 2 21.75 32.36 -45.08
C LEU A 2 21.60 31.16 -44.15
N GLN A 3 22.23 31.25 -42.98
CA GLN A 3 22.22 30.23 -41.95
C GLN A 3 20.84 30.25 -41.29
N GLY A 4 20.06 29.18 -41.48
CA GLY A 4 18.68 29.10 -41.01
C GLY A 4 18.60 29.22 -39.49
N TYR A 5 17.82 30.18 -39.02
CA TYR A 5 17.42 30.26 -37.62
C TYR A 5 16.33 29.22 -37.38
N VAL A 6 16.57 28.27 -36.48
CA VAL A 6 15.53 27.36 -35.98
C VAL A 6 14.72 28.16 -34.96
N PHE A 7 13.54 28.61 -35.35
CA PHE A 7 12.52 29.07 -34.41
C PHE A 7 11.98 27.83 -33.70
N VAL A 8 12.43 27.58 -32.48
CA VAL A 8 11.73 26.63 -31.60
C VAL A 8 10.57 27.41 -31.00
N ASP A 9 9.37 27.10 -31.45
CA ASP A 9 8.12 27.57 -30.84
C ASP A 9 8.03 26.96 -29.43
N ARG A 10 8.67 27.62 -28.46
CA ARG A 10 8.72 27.19 -27.07
C ARG A 10 7.48 27.75 -26.38
N ASP A 11 6.63 26.86 -25.89
CA ASP A 11 5.41 27.25 -25.19
C ASP A 11 5.74 28.11 -23.95
N GLY A 12 5.28 29.35 -23.96
CA GLY A 12 5.47 30.31 -22.86
C GLY A 12 4.91 29.85 -21.52
N LYS A 13 4.02 28.85 -21.53
CA LYS A 13 3.48 28.22 -20.32
C LYS A 13 4.58 27.56 -19.47
N HIS A 14 5.48 26.78 -20.08
CA HIS A 14 6.60 26.12 -19.39
C HIS A 14 7.62 27.13 -18.86
N PHE A 15 7.84 28.20 -19.62
CA PHE A 15 8.74 29.26 -19.22
C PHE A 15 8.30 29.95 -17.93
N ARG A 16 6.98 30.13 -17.72
CA ARG A 16 6.44 30.63 -16.46
C ARG A 16 6.76 29.72 -15.27
N HIS A 17 6.71 28.40 -15.46
CA HIS A 17 7.05 27.44 -14.41
C HIS A 17 8.54 27.53 -14.03
N ILE A 18 9.43 27.64 -15.03
CA ILE A 18 10.86 27.85 -14.80
C ILE A 18 11.12 29.17 -14.05
N LEU A 19 10.48 30.27 -14.45
CA LEU A 19 10.67 31.56 -13.77
C LEU A 19 10.20 31.55 -12.32
N ASN A 20 9.06 30.91 -12.05
CA ASN A 20 8.57 30.76 -10.68
C ASN A 20 9.56 29.92 -9.84
N TRP A 21 10.01 28.78 -10.37
CA TRP A 21 11.00 27.96 -9.69
C TRP A 21 12.34 28.69 -9.45
N LEU A 22 12.84 29.46 -10.42
CA LEU A 22 14.04 30.28 -10.23
C LEU A 22 13.87 31.35 -9.13
N ARG A 23 12.63 31.79 -8.90
CA ARG A 23 12.31 32.82 -7.89
C ARG A 23 12.24 32.24 -6.48
N ASP A 24 11.58 31.10 -6.29
CA ASP A 24 11.25 30.57 -4.95
C ASP A 24 11.76 29.14 -4.68
N GLY A 25 12.33 28.46 -5.68
CA GLY A 25 12.87 27.11 -5.58
C GLY A 25 11.80 26.02 -5.55
N VAL A 26 10.51 26.36 -5.68
CA VAL A 26 9.41 25.41 -5.53
C VAL A 26 9.09 24.74 -6.86
N VAL A 27 9.09 23.41 -6.87
CA VAL A 27 8.65 22.62 -8.03
C VAL A 27 7.13 22.77 -8.16
N PRO A 28 6.59 23.19 -9.32
CA PRO A 28 5.16 23.36 -9.50
C PRO A 28 4.44 22.02 -9.40
N THR A 29 3.18 22.03 -8.94
CA THR A 29 2.29 20.88 -9.00
C THR A 29 1.59 20.83 -10.35
N LEU A 30 1.86 19.82 -11.17
CA LEU A 30 1.38 19.70 -12.55
C LEU A 30 0.78 18.31 -12.84
N GLU A 31 0.16 18.12 -14.01
CA GLU A 31 -0.15 16.79 -14.54
C GLU A 31 1.11 16.13 -15.15
N ASP A 32 1.11 14.80 -15.32
CA ASP A 32 2.31 14.05 -15.73
C ASP A 32 2.80 14.39 -17.14
N ASN A 33 1.87 14.73 -18.04
CA ASN A 33 2.17 15.24 -19.38
C ASN A 33 2.93 16.58 -19.32
N GLU A 34 2.48 17.50 -18.45
CA GLU A 34 3.07 18.82 -18.23
C GLU A 34 4.43 18.71 -17.51
N TYR A 35 4.59 17.77 -16.58
CA TYR A 35 5.91 17.48 -16.00
C TYR A 35 6.90 16.97 -17.05
N SER A 36 6.45 16.11 -17.96
CA SER A 36 7.30 15.61 -19.06
C SER A 36 7.72 16.72 -20.02
N GLU A 37 6.88 17.73 -20.23
CA GLU A 37 7.21 18.93 -21.00
C GLU A 37 8.17 19.85 -20.23
N LEU A 38 7.88 20.12 -18.96
CA LEU A 38 8.75 20.94 -18.10
C LEU A 38 10.14 20.32 -17.90
N LEU A 39 10.22 18.99 -17.78
CA LEU A 39 11.49 18.26 -17.63
C LEU A 39 12.38 18.46 -18.86
N ARG A 40 11.81 18.36 -20.06
CA ARG A 40 12.54 18.62 -21.32
C ARG A 40 13.10 20.03 -21.39
N GLU A 41 12.35 21.02 -20.91
CA GLU A 41 12.85 22.40 -20.82
C GLU A 41 13.95 22.54 -19.75
N ALA A 42 13.76 21.95 -18.57
CA ALA A 42 14.75 21.97 -17.49
C ALA A 42 16.09 21.33 -17.92
N GLU A 43 16.04 20.22 -18.66
CA GLU A 43 17.20 19.57 -19.27
C GLU A 43 17.88 20.47 -20.30
N TYR A 44 17.10 21.10 -21.19
CA TYR A 44 17.62 22.02 -22.20
C TYR A 44 18.37 23.20 -21.59
N TYR A 45 17.83 23.79 -20.51
CA TYR A 45 18.44 24.90 -19.78
C TYR A 45 19.43 24.45 -18.69
N GLN A 46 19.68 23.15 -18.53
CA GLN A 46 20.60 22.56 -17.55
C GLN A 46 20.30 22.96 -16.09
N LEU A 47 19.01 23.03 -15.76
CA LEU A 47 18.52 23.40 -14.43
C LEU A 47 18.48 22.19 -13.50
N LEU A 48 19.65 21.72 -13.05
CA LEU A 48 19.81 20.48 -12.29
C LEU A 48 18.86 20.36 -11.08
N GLY A 49 18.72 21.42 -10.27
CA GLY A 49 17.82 21.39 -9.11
C GLY A 49 16.34 21.24 -9.48
N LEU A 50 15.91 21.75 -10.64
CA LEU A 50 14.55 21.58 -11.14
C LEU A 50 14.34 20.16 -11.66
N ILE A 51 15.35 19.61 -12.36
CA ILE A 51 15.35 18.22 -12.85
C ILE A 51 15.20 17.25 -11.67
N GLU A 52 16.03 17.41 -10.64
CA GLU A 52 15.97 16.60 -9.41
C GLU A 52 14.60 16.73 -8.74
N GLY A 53 14.10 17.96 -8.62
CA GLY A 53 12.80 18.23 -8.01
C GLY A 53 11.61 17.63 -8.77
N ILE A 54 11.62 17.67 -10.11
CA ILE A 54 10.58 17.06 -10.94
C ILE A 54 10.62 15.54 -10.84
N ASN A 55 11.81 14.93 -10.92
CA ASN A 55 11.95 13.47 -10.80
C ASN A 55 11.46 12.99 -9.42
N ALA A 56 11.85 13.68 -8.35
CA ALA A 56 11.34 13.38 -7.01
C ALA A 56 9.81 13.50 -6.95
N ALA A 57 9.21 14.52 -7.58
CA ALA A 57 7.75 14.68 -7.61
C ALA A 57 7.05 13.54 -8.38
N LEU A 58 7.63 13.08 -9.49
CA LEU A 58 7.12 11.96 -10.29
C LEU A 58 7.27 10.62 -9.56
N ASP A 59 8.37 10.40 -8.86
CA ASP A 59 8.59 9.16 -8.09
C ASP A 59 7.64 9.07 -6.88
N ASN A 60 7.44 10.17 -6.15
CA ASN A 60 6.45 10.24 -5.06
C ASN A 60 5.00 9.99 -5.56
N ARG A 61 4.69 10.33 -6.81
CA ARG A 61 3.37 10.03 -7.40
C ARG A 61 3.22 8.56 -7.75
N LYS A 62 4.26 7.93 -8.29
CA LYS A 62 4.25 6.48 -8.56
C LYS A 62 4.13 5.65 -7.28
N GLU A 63 4.77 6.05 -6.19
CA GLU A 63 4.57 5.40 -4.89
C GLU A 63 3.11 5.52 -4.41
N ASN A 64 2.46 6.66 -4.64
CA ASN A 64 1.04 6.86 -4.33
C ASN A 64 0.09 6.13 -5.29
N GLU A 65 0.46 5.89 -6.54
CA GLU A 65 -0.32 5.08 -7.48
C GLU A 65 -0.14 3.56 -7.23
N GLU A 66 1.03 3.11 -6.77
CA GLU A 66 1.22 1.73 -6.29
C GLU A 66 0.40 1.44 -5.02
N LEU A 67 0.14 2.46 -4.19
CA LEU A 67 -0.75 2.38 -3.02
C LEU A 67 -2.23 2.15 -3.39
N ASP A 68 -2.65 2.45 -4.62
CA ASP A 68 -4.00 2.18 -5.13
C ASP A 68 -4.13 0.79 -5.79
N SER A 69 -3.04 0.04 -5.95
CA SER A 69 -3.10 -1.35 -6.39
C SER A 69 -3.52 -2.26 -5.24
N GLU A 70 -4.48 -3.17 -5.50
CA GLU A 70 -4.87 -4.18 -4.50
C GLU A 70 -3.63 -5.01 -4.11
N LEU A 71 -3.31 -5.03 -2.81
CA LEU A 71 -2.22 -5.85 -2.28
C LEU A 71 -2.38 -7.29 -2.74
N THR A 72 -1.34 -7.87 -3.31
CA THR A 72 -1.37 -9.27 -3.75
C THR A 72 -0.83 -10.20 -2.67
N ARG A 73 -1.13 -11.51 -2.78
CA ARG A 73 -0.48 -12.53 -1.94
C ARG A 73 1.05 -12.44 -2.00
N THR A 74 1.62 -12.10 -3.17
CA THR A 74 3.06 -11.97 -3.37
C THR A 74 3.63 -10.81 -2.54
N ASP A 75 2.90 -9.69 -2.45
CA ASP A 75 3.32 -8.53 -1.66
C ASP A 75 3.31 -8.89 -0.18
N ILE A 76 2.30 -9.63 0.29
CA ILE A 76 2.27 -10.15 1.66
C ILE A 76 3.46 -11.07 1.93
N ILE A 77 3.80 -11.97 1.00
CA ILE A 77 4.97 -12.86 1.14
C ILE A 77 6.27 -12.06 1.25
N LYS A 78 6.44 -11.02 0.44
CA LYS A 78 7.61 -10.13 0.53
C LYS A 78 7.65 -9.40 1.86
N CYS A 79 6.50 -8.90 2.32
CA CYS A 79 6.40 -8.22 3.60
C CYS A 79 6.83 -9.15 4.75
N ILE A 80 6.28 -10.37 4.85
CA ILE A 80 6.58 -11.32 5.96
C ILE A 80 8.03 -11.80 5.99
N GLN A 81 8.77 -11.63 4.91
CA GLN A 81 10.22 -11.88 4.87
C GLN A 81 11.05 -10.72 5.43
N SER A 82 10.45 -9.55 5.65
CA SER A 82 11.10 -8.39 6.26
C SER A 82 10.98 -8.40 7.80
N GLU A 83 11.94 -7.78 8.50
CA GLU A 83 12.13 -7.94 9.95
C GLU A 83 10.99 -7.39 10.85
N LYS A 84 10.04 -6.60 10.32
CA LYS A 84 8.90 -6.07 11.10
C LYS A 84 7.65 -5.92 10.24
N VAL A 85 6.76 -6.91 10.33
CA VAL A 85 5.49 -6.88 9.60
C VAL A 85 4.35 -6.40 10.45
N ARG A 86 3.63 -5.39 9.96
CA ARG A 86 2.36 -4.91 10.52
C ARG A 86 1.40 -4.64 9.37
N PHE A 87 0.18 -5.15 9.47
CA PHE A 87 -0.91 -4.90 8.52
C PHE A 87 -2.06 -4.15 9.19
N ARG A 88 -1.75 -3.23 10.12
CA ARG A 88 -2.76 -2.42 10.79
C ARG A 88 -3.54 -1.57 9.80
N GLY A 89 -4.86 -1.63 9.84
CA GLY A 89 -5.72 -0.81 8.99
C GLY A 89 -5.69 -1.16 7.50
N VAL A 90 -4.99 -2.23 7.12
CA VAL A 90 -4.83 -2.62 5.71
C VAL A 90 -6.06 -3.37 5.22
N ASN A 91 -6.44 -3.16 3.96
CA ASN A 91 -7.44 -4.00 3.30
C ASN A 91 -6.75 -5.22 2.66
N LEU A 92 -7.05 -6.40 3.18
CA LEU A 92 -6.56 -7.69 2.67
C LEU A 92 -7.71 -8.57 2.16
N SER A 93 -8.89 -7.99 1.94
CA SER A 93 -10.12 -8.73 1.64
C SER A 93 -9.95 -9.65 0.43
N GLY A 94 -10.48 -10.86 0.53
CA GLY A 94 -10.46 -11.85 -0.55
C GLY A 94 -9.11 -12.52 -0.80
N LEU A 95 -8.03 -12.10 -0.12
CA LEU A 95 -6.72 -12.69 -0.37
C LEU A 95 -6.63 -14.14 0.10
N ASP A 96 -5.91 -14.95 -0.66
CA ASP A 96 -5.44 -16.24 -0.18
C ASP A 96 -4.15 -16.03 0.61
N LEU A 97 -4.22 -16.23 1.93
CA LEU A 97 -3.11 -16.22 2.88
C LEU A 97 -2.89 -17.61 3.50
N SER A 98 -3.44 -18.66 2.88
CA SER A 98 -3.35 -20.04 3.35
C SER A 98 -1.89 -20.49 3.45
N LYS A 99 -1.61 -21.30 4.47
CA LYS A 99 -0.29 -21.91 4.75
C LYS A 99 0.86 -20.93 5.02
N LEU A 100 0.61 -19.63 5.11
CA LEU A 100 1.64 -18.66 5.46
C LEU A 100 1.96 -18.71 6.97
N ASP A 101 3.20 -18.37 7.31
CA ASP A 101 3.55 -18.02 8.69
C ASP A 101 3.31 -16.53 8.90
N LEU A 102 2.29 -16.25 9.70
CA LEU A 102 1.79 -14.93 10.07
C LEU A 102 1.78 -14.81 11.60
N SER A 103 2.62 -15.60 12.28
CA SER A 103 2.76 -15.53 13.73
C SER A 103 3.26 -14.15 14.15
N TYR A 104 2.75 -13.65 15.27
CA TYR A 104 3.06 -12.34 15.85
C TYR A 104 2.70 -11.11 14.99
N VAL A 105 2.03 -11.29 13.84
CA VAL A 105 1.63 -10.18 12.97
C VAL A 105 0.50 -9.38 13.61
N ASP A 106 0.61 -8.05 13.50
CA ASP A 106 -0.44 -7.12 13.93
C ASP A 106 -1.39 -6.78 12.77
N PHE A 107 -2.59 -7.37 12.79
CA PHE A 107 -3.68 -7.09 11.87
C PHE A 107 -4.71 -6.11 12.44
N SER A 108 -4.46 -5.46 13.59
CA SER A 108 -5.48 -4.66 14.26
C SER A 108 -6.09 -3.59 13.33
N TYR A 109 -7.41 -3.45 13.34
CA TYR A 109 -8.18 -2.56 12.46
C TYR A 109 -8.14 -2.90 10.95
N ALA A 110 -7.58 -4.04 10.55
CA ALA A 110 -7.56 -4.47 9.15
C ALA A 110 -8.94 -4.92 8.66
N CYS A 111 -9.16 -4.80 7.35
CA CYS A 111 -10.30 -5.42 6.66
C CYS A 111 -9.85 -6.78 6.11
N LEU A 112 -10.33 -7.85 6.74
CA LEU A 112 -10.03 -9.25 6.40
C LEU A 112 -11.30 -9.96 5.93
N LYS A 113 -12.17 -9.32 5.14
CA LYS A 113 -13.38 -9.97 4.66
C LYS A 113 -13.04 -11.09 3.67
N ASN A 114 -13.65 -12.26 3.84
CA ASN A 114 -13.49 -13.40 2.92
C ASN A 114 -12.03 -13.82 2.66
N VAL A 115 -11.12 -13.65 3.63
CA VAL A 115 -9.71 -14.03 3.48
C VAL A 115 -9.53 -15.52 3.76
N PHE A 116 -8.69 -16.19 2.98
CA PHE A 116 -8.37 -17.60 3.20
C PHE A 116 -7.12 -17.72 4.08
N PHE A 117 -7.30 -18.14 5.33
CA PHE A 117 -6.25 -18.45 6.29
C PHE A 117 -6.09 -19.96 6.51
N SER A 118 -6.53 -20.80 5.56
CA SER A 118 -6.53 -22.24 5.75
C SER A 118 -5.12 -22.77 6.01
N ARG A 119 -4.93 -23.49 7.12
CA ARG A 119 -3.62 -24.01 7.58
C ARG A 119 -2.54 -22.95 7.79
N ALA A 120 -2.89 -21.66 7.92
CA ALA A 120 -1.94 -20.62 8.26
C ALA A 120 -1.49 -20.73 9.73
N ASN A 121 -0.25 -20.33 10.02
CA ASN A 121 0.20 -20.12 11.39
C ASN A 121 -0.05 -18.67 11.77
N LEU A 122 -0.97 -18.41 12.69
CA LEU A 122 -1.33 -17.08 13.18
C LEU A 122 -1.06 -16.97 14.69
N GLN A 123 -0.22 -17.84 15.26
CA GLN A 123 0.09 -17.84 16.69
C GLN A 123 0.47 -16.43 17.17
N CYS A 124 -0.11 -15.98 18.28
CA CYS A 124 0.12 -14.66 18.87
C CYS A 124 -0.18 -13.46 17.94
N ALA A 125 -0.93 -13.64 16.85
CA ALA A 125 -1.36 -12.54 15.99
C ALA A 125 -2.43 -11.68 16.68
N LYS A 126 -2.45 -10.39 16.33
CA LYS A 126 -3.40 -9.41 16.89
C LYS A 126 -4.48 -9.08 15.88
N PHE A 127 -5.74 -9.30 16.26
CA PHE A 127 -6.93 -9.03 15.46
C PHE A 127 -7.88 -8.05 16.16
N ARG A 128 -7.35 -7.10 16.95
CA ARG A 128 -8.18 -6.11 17.62
C ARG A 128 -8.98 -5.31 16.59
N ASP A 129 -10.30 -5.22 16.79
CA ASP A 129 -11.23 -4.45 15.95
C ASP A 129 -11.09 -4.74 14.44
N VAL A 130 -10.76 -5.98 14.09
CA VAL A 130 -10.69 -6.46 12.70
C VAL A 130 -12.08 -6.77 12.15
N ASP A 131 -12.30 -6.52 10.87
CA ASP A 131 -13.45 -7.05 10.13
C ASP A 131 -13.08 -8.32 9.36
N ALA A 132 -13.30 -9.50 9.98
CA ALA A 132 -13.00 -10.81 9.42
C ALA A 132 -14.27 -11.59 9.02
N GLU A 133 -15.32 -10.87 8.63
CA GLU A 133 -16.56 -11.48 8.12
C GLU A 133 -16.27 -12.45 6.97
N GLY A 134 -16.82 -13.67 7.06
CA GLY A 134 -16.66 -14.71 6.03
C GLY A 134 -15.25 -15.28 5.86
N SER A 135 -14.27 -14.90 6.70
CA SER A 135 -12.91 -15.43 6.61
C SER A 135 -12.81 -16.92 6.95
N ILE A 136 -11.87 -17.61 6.32
CA ILE A 136 -11.73 -19.06 6.38
C ILE A 136 -10.44 -19.46 7.12
N PHE A 137 -10.58 -19.92 8.35
CA PHE A 137 -9.49 -20.34 9.25
C PHE A 137 -9.37 -21.88 9.39
N HIS A 138 -9.83 -22.65 8.40
CA HIS A 138 -9.80 -24.12 8.47
C HIS A 138 -8.42 -24.65 8.83
N ASN A 139 -8.32 -25.44 9.90
CA ASN A 139 -7.06 -26.02 10.39
C ASN A 139 -5.93 -24.99 10.65
N ALA A 140 -6.26 -23.72 10.88
CA ALA A 140 -5.28 -22.68 11.21
C ALA A 140 -4.82 -22.77 12.67
N THR A 141 -3.59 -22.32 12.95
CA THR A 141 -3.10 -22.16 14.33
C THR A 141 -3.41 -20.75 14.81
N LEU A 142 -4.38 -20.61 15.72
CA LEU A 142 -4.83 -19.34 16.32
C LEU A 142 -4.48 -19.26 17.82
N ARG A 143 -3.43 -19.96 18.24
CA ARG A 143 -3.04 -20.00 19.66
C ARG A 143 -2.64 -18.61 20.14
N GLU A 144 -3.09 -18.25 21.34
CA GLU A 144 -2.70 -16.99 22.01
C GLU A 144 -3.02 -15.72 21.17
N CYS A 145 -3.98 -15.80 20.24
CA CYS A 145 -4.42 -14.65 19.45
C CYS A 145 -5.32 -13.70 20.25
N GLU A 146 -5.32 -12.42 19.87
CA GLU A 146 -6.22 -11.40 20.43
C GLU A 146 -7.32 -11.01 19.44
N PHE A 147 -8.57 -11.35 19.70
CA PHE A 147 -9.74 -11.04 18.85
C PHE A 147 -10.68 -10.00 19.46
N THR A 148 -10.19 -9.15 20.38
CA THR A 148 -11.04 -8.16 21.05
C THR A 148 -11.68 -7.20 20.05
N GLY A 149 -13.02 -7.14 20.02
CA GLY A 149 -13.77 -6.30 19.08
C GLY A 149 -13.82 -6.82 17.64
N ALA A 150 -13.24 -7.98 17.34
CA ALA A 150 -13.22 -8.53 15.99
C ALA A 150 -14.62 -8.95 15.53
N ASN A 151 -14.98 -8.60 14.29
CA ASN A 151 -16.12 -9.18 13.60
C ASN A 151 -15.72 -10.51 12.96
N LEU A 152 -16.26 -11.62 13.46
CA LEU A 152 -16.02 -12.98 12.97
C LEU A 152 -17.32 -13.62 12.44
N ARG A 153 -18.31 -12.80 12.06
CA ARG A 153 -19.59 -13.30 11.53
C ARG A 153 -19.35 -14.14 10.28
N GLY A 154 -19.89 -15.36 10.26
CA GLY A 154 -19.71 -16.29 9.15
C GLY A 154 -18.28 -16.81 8.95
N ALA A 155 -17.35 -16.53 9.87
CA ALA A 155 -16.00 -17.05 9.78
C ALA A 155 -15.97 -18.57 10.03
N LEU A 156 -15.20 -19.29 9.23
CA LEU A 156 -15.09 -20.76 9.30
C LEU A 156 -13.86 -21.16 10.12
N LEU A 157 -14.08 -21.67 11.33
CA LEU A 157 -13.03 -22.06 12.27
C LEU A 157 -12.87 -23.58 12.42
N ALA A 158 -13.45 -24.39 11.54
CA ALA A 158 -13.40 -25.84 11.69
C ALA A 158 -11.96 -26.37 11.67
N GLY A 159 -11.60 -27.09 12.74
CA GLY A 159 -10.24 -27.60 12.97
C GLY A 159 -9.21 -26.55 13.40
N ALA A 160 -9.59 -25.29 13.57
CA ALA A 160 -8.66 -24.26 14.04
C ALA A 160 -8.26 -24.48 15.51
N ASN A 161 -6.99 -24.28 15.82
CA ASN A 161 -6.48 -24.36 17.18
C ASN A 161 -6.55 -23.01 17.87
N LEU A 162 -7.57 -22.80 18.70
CA LEU A 162 -7.84 -21.56 19.46
C LEU A 162 -7.32 -21.59 20.90
N GLN A 163 -6.40 -22.50 21.24
CA GLN A 163 -5.90 -22.62 22.61
C GLN A 163 -5.35 -21.27 23.12
N SER A 164 -5.86 -20.83 24.28
CA SER A 164 -5.50 -19.56 24.91
C SER A 164 -5.79 -18.30 24.07
N ALA A 165 -6.61 -18.38 23.02
CA ALA A 165 -7.05 -17.20 22.27
C ALA A 165 -8.03 -16.35 23.09
N ASN A 166 -7.84 -15.04 23.07
CA ASN A 166 -8.77 -14.09 23.68
C ASN A 166 -9.89 -13.74 22.68
N LEU A 167 -11.07 -14.31 22.90
CA LEU A 167 -12.27 -14.12 22.09
C LEU A 167 -13.26 -13.10 22.71
N GLN A 168 -12.87 -12.36 23.75
CA GLN A 168 -13.78 -11.45 24.43
C GLN A 168 -14.24 -10.31 23.52
N GLY A 169 -15.54 -10.02 23.52
CA GLY A 169 -16.12 -8.90 22.78
C GLY A 169 -16.03 -9.05 21.26
N ASN A 170 -15.78 -10.26 20.75
CA ASN A 170 -15.91 -10.53 19.32
C ASN A 170 -17.39 -10.70 18.94
N TYR A 171 -17.68 -10.51 17.65
CA TYR A 171 -18.96 -10.84 17.04
C TYR A 171 -18.83 -12.15 16.28
N PHE A 172 -19.00 -13.28 16.98
CA PHE A 172 -19.00 -14.60 16.37
C PHE A 172 -20.40 -15.22 16.36
N THR A 173 -20.84 -15.70 15.20
CA THR A 173 -22.07 -16.50 15.05
C THR A 173 -21.68 -17.90 14.59
N PRO A 174 -21.86 -18.95 15.43
CA PRO A 174 -21.60 -20.32 15.01
C PRO A 174 -22.55 -20.69 13.86
N ILE A 175 -22.03 -21.40 12.85
CA ILE A 175 -22.79 -22.06 11.78
C ILE A 175 -22.64 -23.57 11.90
#